data_AF-A0A081C5P1-F1
#
_entry.id   AF-A0A081C5P1-F1
#
_cell.length_a   1.000
_cell.length_b   1.000
_cell.length_c   1.000
_cell.angle_alpha   90.00
_cell.angle_beta   90.00
_cell.angle_gamma   90.00
#
_symmetry.space_group_name_H-M   'P 1'
#
loop_
_entity.id
_entity.type
_entity.pdbx_description
1 polymer ?
#
loop_
_entity_poly.entity_id
_entity_poly.type
_entity_poly.pdbx_seq_one_letter_code
_entity_poly.pdbx_strand_id
1 'polypeptide(L)'
;MTGRSGSVGKVYYIEDDFWPHNTTLFVKDFKGNFPKYVYYFLLGFDITQYSASTAVPTLNRNNLRNIFVDVPPLEEQHEIVRRVEQLFALADSLEAKYHKAMQRVAKIEQALLAKAFLGELAPSDPHDESAEVLLQRILAEKSKLEAGKQTKKKQKSSPK
;
A
#
# COMPACT_ATOMS: atom_id res chain seq x y z
N MET A 1 -18.35 -14.19 -2.03
CA MET A 1 -19.20 -13.04 -2.42
C MET A 1 -18.50 -12.24 -3.52
N THR A 2 -19.22 -11.69 -4.49
CA THR A 2 -18.68 -10.77 -5.51
C THR A 2 -19.65 -9.61 -5.75
N GLY A 3 -19.12 -8.46 -6.16
CA GLY A 3 -19.93 -7.36 -6.66
C GLY A 3 -20.70 -7.74 -7.93
N ARG A 4 -21.95 -7.28 -8.04
CA ARG A 4 -22.82 -7.47 -9.21
C ARG A 4 -22.66 -6.37 -10.25
N SER A 5 -22.50 -5.12 -9.83
CA SER A 5 -22.45 -3.94 -10.72
C SER A 5 -21.39 -2.97 -10.23
N GLY A 6 -20.53 -2.50 -11.13
CA GLY A 6 -19.44 -1.55 -10.85
C GLY A 6 -18.21 -2.14 -10.13
N SER A 7 -18.37 -3.21 -9.35
CA SER A 7 -17.29 -3.92 -8.64
C SER A 7 -17.16 -5.40 -9.02
N VAL A 8 -17.60 -5.74 -10.24
CA VAL A 8 -17.44 -7.10 -10.81
C VAL A 8 -15.96 -7.47 -10.87
N GLY A 9 -15.62 -8.68 -10.46
CA GLY A 9 -14.24 -9.18 -10.42
C GLY A 9 -13.62 -9.23 -9.03
N LYS A 10 -14.16 -8.48 -8.06
CA LYS A 10 -13.67 -8.53 -6.66
C LYS A 10 -14.39 -9.63 -5.89
N VAL A 11 -13.64 -10.65 -5.49
CA VAL A 11 -14.14 -11.80 -4.74
C VAL A 11 -13.72 -11.71 -3.28
N TYR A 12 -14.68 -11.92 -2.39
CA TYR A 12 -14.52 -11.93 -0.95
C TYR A 12 -14.97 -13.26 -0.37
N TYR A 13 -14.24 -13.74 0.64
CA TYR A 13 -14.64 -14.87 1.46
C TYR A 13 -14.97 -14.33 2.86
N ILE A 14 -16.18 -14.63 3.34
CA ILE A 14 -16.73 -14.12 4.61
C ILE A 14 -17.32 -15.33 5.32
N GLU A 15 -16.88 -15.56 6.56
CA GLU A 15 -17.39 -16.66 7.42
C GLU A 15 -18.48 -16.16 8.38
N ASP A 16 -18.49 -14.86 8.67
CA ASP A 16 -19.46 -14.24 9.56
C ASP A 16 -20.81 -13.95 8.88
N ASP A 17 -21.85 -13.75 9.69
CA ASP A 17 -23.16 -13.31 9.24
C ASP A 17 -23.10 -11.92 8.59
N PHE A 18 -23.78 -11.75 7.46
CA PHE A 18 -23.80 -10.48 6.73
C PHE A 18 -25.14 -10.22 6.05
N TRP A 19 -25.40 -8.95 5.72
CA TRP A 19 -26.60 -8.49 5.02
C TRP A 19 -26.25 -8.09 3.58
N PRO A 20 -26.44 -8.98 2.58
CA PRO A 20 -26.12 -8.67 1.19
C PRO A 20 -27.03 -7.57 0.65
N HIS A 21 -26.43 -6.53 0.08
CA HIS A 21 -27.15 -5.52 -0.68
C HIS A 21 -27.57 -6.05 -2.07
N ASN A 22 -28.54 -5.42 -2.74
CA ASN A 22 -29.05 -5.87 -4.06
C ASN A 22 -27.99 -5.86 -5.19
N THR A 23 -26.85 -5.21 -4.96
CA THR A 23 -25.67 -5.15 -5.82
C THR A 23 -24.63 -6.24 -5.51
N THR A 24 -24.99 -7.23 -4.69
CA THR A 24 -24.09 -8.30 -4.24
C THR A 24 -24.55 -9.65 -4.78
N LEU A 25 -23.60 -10.47 -5.24
CA LEU A 25 -23.82 -11.89 -5.53
C LEU A 25 -23.07 -12.75 -4.53
N PHE A 26 -23.73 -13.81 -4.05
CA PHE A 26 -23.15 -14.77 -3.11
C PHE A 26 -23.50 -16.20 -3.51
N VAL A 27 -22.70 -17.15 -3.04
CA VAL A 27 -22.92 -18.58 -3.26
C VAL A 27 -23.63 -19.12 -2.04
N LYS A 28 -24.80 -19.75 -2.24
CA LYS A 28 -25.59 -20.39 -1.17
C LYS A 28 -25.30 -21.89 -1.06
N ASP A 29 -24.96 -22.52 -2.17
CA ASP A 29 -24.78 -23.97 -2.27
C ASP A 29 -23.52 -24.25 -3.08
N PHE A 30 -22.56 -24.93 -2.45
CA PHE A 30 -21.26 -25.28 -3.04
C PHE A 30 -21.30 -26.62 -3.79
N LYS A 31 -22.44 -27.31 -3.83
CA LYS A 31 -22.61 -28.58 -4.57
C LYS A 31 -21.58 -29.65 -4.17
N GLY A 32 -21.27 -29.73 -2.88
CA GLY A 32 -20.30 -30.68 -2.33
C GLY A 32 -18.84 -30.27 -2.49
N ASN A 33 -18.53 -29.08 -3.04
CA ASN A 33 -17.18 -28.56 -3.12
C ASN A 33 -16.73 -27.88 -1.84
N PHE A 34 -15.43 -27.85 -1.62
CA PHE A 34 -14.83 -27.15 -0.50
C PHE A 34 -14.97 -25.63 -0.68
N PRO A 35 -15.63 -24.89 0.23
CA PRO A 35 -15.93 -23.46 0.04
C PRO A 35 -14.70 -22.59 -0.23
N LYS A 36 -13.59 -22.89 0.45
CA LYS A 36 -12.35 -22.13 0.32
C LYS A 36 -11.64 -22.39 -1.02
N TYR A 37 -11.77 -23.61 -1.55
CA TYR A 37 -11.34 -23.91 -2.92
C TYR A 37 -12.12 -23.06 -3.92
N VAL A 38 -13.45 -23.01 -3.80
CA VAL A 38 -14.30 -22.20 -4.69
C VAL A 38 -13.93 -20.72 -4.62
N TYR A 39 -13.58 -20.22 -3.42
CA TYR A 39 -13.07 -18.86 -3.27
C TYR A 39 -11.78 -18.62 -4.08
N TYR A 40 -10.75 -19.45 -3.88
CA TYR A 40 -9.48 -19.28 -4.60
C TYR A 40 -9.61 -19.52 -6.11
N PHE A 41 -10.46 -20.46 -6.52
CA PHE A 41 -10.82 -20.65 -7.92
C PHE A 41 -11.41 -19.38 -8.52
N LEU A 42 -12.41 -18.78 -7.87
CA LEU A 42 -13.04 -17.54 -8.32
C LEU A 42 -12.10 -16.34 -8.28
N LEU A 43 -11.08 -16.35 -7.40
CA LEU A 43 -10.07 -15.30 -7.34
C LEU A 43 -9.14 -15.32 -8.56
N GLY A 44 -8.81 -16.51 -9.07
CA GLY A 44 -8.01 -16.69 -10.29
C GLY A 44 -8.83 -16.75 -11.59
N PHE A 45 -10.14 -16.97 -11.50
CA PHE A 45 -11.04 -17.06 -12.64
C PHE A 45 -11.51 -15.68 -13.06
N ASP A 46 -11.24 -15.29 -14.31
CA ASP A 46 -11.69 -14.00 -14.82
C ASP A 46 -13.21 -13.99 -15.04
N ILE A 47 -13.96 -13.59 -14.02
CA ILE A 47 -15.43 -13.42 -14.12
C ILE A 47 -15.82 -12.17 -14.92
N THR A 48 -14.90 -11.25 -15.19
CA THR A 48 -15.21 -9.96 -15.84
C THR A 48 -15.54 -10.14 -17.32
N GLN A 49 -14.97 -11.17 -17.96
CA GLN A 49 -15.27 -11.54 -19.35
C GLN A 49 -16.74 -11.91 -19.58
N TYR A 50 -17.49 -12.24 -18.52
CA TYR A 50 -18.92 -12.59 -18.59
C TYR A 50 -19.86 -11.44 -18.23
N SER A 51 -19.32 -10.23 -18.08
CA SER A 51 -20.10 -9.04 -17.80
C SER A 51 -20.91 -8.59 -19.03
N ALA A 52 -22.15 -8.12 -18.79
CA ALA A 52 -23.09 -7.81 -19.86
C ALA A 52 -22.97 -6.38 -20.44
N SER A 53 -22.14 -5.51 -19.87
CA SER A 53 -22.02 -4.10 -20.26
C SER A 53 -20.59 -3.60 -20.11
N THR A 54 -20.13 -2.85 -21.09
CA THR A 54 -18.77 -2.30 -21.17
C THR A 54 -18.62 -0.99 -20.39
N ALA A 55 -19.70 -0.21 -20.22
CA ALA A 55 -19.68 1.06 -19.49
C ALA A 55 -19.80 0.86 -17.97
N VAL A 56 -20.64 -0.08 -17.53
CA VAL A 56 -20.76 -0.50 -16.13
C VAL A 56 -20.78 -2.02 -16.10
N PRO A 57 -19.64 -2.68 -15.81
CA PRO A 57 -19.57 -4.12 -15.72
C PRO A 57 -20.66 -4.63 -14.80
N THR A 58 -21.58 -5.43 -15.36
CA THR A 58 -22.71 -6.00 -14.62
C THR A 58 -22.74 -7.50 -14.85
N LEU A 59 -22.70 -8.26 -13.75
CA LEU A 59 -22.73 -9.71 -13.78
C LEU A 59 -24.18 -10.19 -13.67
N ASN A 60 -24.64 -10.93 -14.69
CA ASN A 60 -25.95 -11.56 -14.66
C ASN A 60 -25.80 -13.03 -14.24
N ARG A 61 -26.63 -13.48 -13.30
CA ARG A 61 -26.68 -14.88 -12.86
C ARG A 61 -26.88 -15.84 -14.03
N ASN A 62 -27.65 -15.44 -15.04
CA ASN A 62 -27.92 -16.28 -16.22
C ASN A 62 -26.66 -16.52 -17.07
N ASN A 63 -25.75 -15.52 -17.13
CA ASN A 63 -24.50 -15.65 -17.87
C ASN A 63 -23.55 -16.64 -17.17
N LEU A 64 -23.53 -16.62 -15.84
CA LEU A 64 -22.68 -17.51 -15.05
C LEU A 64 -23.15 -18.96 -15.05
N ARG A 65 -24.47 -19.20 -15.19
CA ARG A 65 -25.05 -20.54 -15.07
C ARG A 65 -24.59 -21.51 -16.16
N ASN A 66 -24.21 -20.98 -17.32
CA ASN A 66 -23.84 -21.78 -18.49
C ASN A 66 -22.32 -21.98 -18.62
N ILE A 67 -21.54 -21.55 -17.63
CA ILE A 67 -20.10 -21.73 -17.63
C ILE A 67 -19.80 -23.14 -17.13
N PHE A 68 -19.16 -23.94 -17.97
CA PHE A 68 -18.61 -25.22 -17.59
C PHE A 68 -17.22 -25.01 -17.01
N VAL A 69 -16.97 -25.61 -15.85
CA VAL A 69 -15.68 -25.60 -15.17
C VAL A 69 -15.36 -27.02 -14.75
N ASP A 70 -14.13 -27.46 -15.00
CA ASP A 70 -13.65 -28.73 -14.50
C ASP A 70 -13.35 -28.60 -13.00
N VAL A 71 -13.89 -29.52 -12.21
CA VAL A 71 -13.79 -29.47 -10.76
C VAL A 71 -13.04 -30.71 -10.29
N PRO A 72 -11.89 -30.55 -9.61
CA PRO A 72 -11.09 -31.67 -9.14
C PRO A 72 -11.78 -32.39 -7.97
N PRO A 73 -11.37 -33.64 -7.65
CA PRO A 73 -11.86 -34.36 -6.48
C PRO A 73 -11.63 -33.61 -5.17
N LEU A 74 -12.43 -33.90 -4.14
CA LEU A 74 -12.38 -33.20 -2.86
C LEU A 74 -11.00 -33.20 -2.20
N GLU A 75 -10.27 -34.30 -2.27
CA GLU A 75 -8.92 -34.39 -1.69
C GLU A 75 -7.95 -33.41 -2.37
N GLU A 76 -8.00 -33.32 -3.69
CA GLU A 76 -7.20 -32.37 -4.47
C GLU A 76 -7.61 -30.92 -4.19
N GLN A 77 -8.90 -30.64 -3.99
CA GLN A 77 -9.36 -29.31 -3.56
C GLN A 77 -8.71 -28.87 -2.24
N HIS A 78 -8.59 -29.76 -1.26
CA HIS A 78 -7.94 -29.46 0.02
C HIS A 78 -6.43 -29.23 -0.16
N GLU A 79 -5.76 -30.04 -0.98
CA GLU A 79 -4.32 -29.87 -1.25
C GLU A 79 -4.03 -28.56 -1.99
N ILE A 80 -4.88 -28.16 -2.95
CA ILE A 80 -4.78 -26.87 -3.63
C ILE A 80 -4.90 -25.74 -2.62
N VAL A 81 -5.93 -25.76 -1.76
CA VAL A 81 -6.13 -24.72 -0.74
C VAL A 81 -4.93 -24.64 0.20
N ARG A 82 -4.43 -25.78 0.68
CA ARG A 82 -3.26 -25.84 1.57
C ARG A 82 -2.05 -25.15 0.96
N ARG A 83 -1.74 -25.42 -0.32
CA ARG A 83 -0.60 -24.82 -1.02
C ARG A 83 -0.79 -23.32 -1.24
N VAL A 84 -1.98 -22.91 -1.64
CA VAL A 84 -2.29 -21.48 -1.87
C VAL A 84 -2.17 -20.70 -0.56
N GLU A 85 -2.70 -21.22 0.55
CA GLU A 85 -2.56 -20.59 1.87
C GLU A 85 -1.11 -20.49 2.32
N GLN A 86 -0.30 -21.54 2.10
CA GLN A 86 1.12 -21.50 2.40
C GLN A 86 1.86 -20.40 1.62
N LEU A 87 1.52 -20.20 0.35
CA LEU A 87 2.09 -19.16 -0.48
C LEU A 87 1.70 -17.76 0.00
N PHE A 88 0.43 -17.54 0.35
CA PHE A 88 -0.02 -16.26 0.92
C PHE A 88 0.65 -15.98 2.27
N ALA A 89 0.71 -16.96 3.17
CA ALA A 89 1.40 -16.81 4.44
C ALA A 89 2.91 -16.47 4.27
N LEU A 90 3.56 -17.07 3.26
CA LEU A 90 4.94 -16.74 2.93
C LEU A 90 5.06 -15.29 2.44
N ALA A 91 4.16 -14.84 1.55
CA ALA A 91 4.11 -13.47 1.06
C ALA A 91 3.92 -12.46 2.21
N ASP A 92 2.96 -12.70 3.09
CA ASP A 92 2.71 -11.86 4.28
C ASP A 92 3.96 -11.78 5.17
N SER A 93 4.66 -12.92 5.36
CA SER A 93 5.89 -12.95 6.15
C SER A 93 7.03 -12.14 5.51
N LEU A 94 7.11 -12.12 4.18
CA LEU A 94 8.11 -11.38 3.43
C LEU A 94 7.83 -9.88 3.49
N GLU A 95 6.57 -9.49 3.31
CA GLU A 95 6.13 -8.11 3.43
C GLU A 95 6.40 -7.56 4.84
N ALA A 96 6.09 -8.34 5.88
CA ALA A 96 6.39 -7.96 7.26
C ALA A 96 7.89 -7.80 7.52
N LYS A 97 8.74 -8.67 6.95
CA LYS A 97 10.20 -8.55 7.04
C LYS A 97 10.70 -7.30 6.32
N TYR A 98 10.18 -7.01 5.14
CA TYR A 98 10.52 -5.83 4.37
C TYR A 98 10.20 -4.54 5.13
N HIS A 99 8.99 -4.43 5.69
CA HIS A 99 8.59 -3.27 6.50
C HIS A 99 9.47 -3.09 7.74
N LYS A 100 9.82 -4.19 8.42
CA LYS A 100 10.77 -4.15 9.56
C LYS A 100 12.16 -3.70 9.13
N ALA A 101 12.66 -4.15 7.98
CA ALA A 101 13.95 -3.72 7.45
C ALA A 101 13.94 -2.22 7.12
N MET A 102 12.89 -1.72 6.46
CA MET A 102 12.73 -0.30 6.16
C MET A 102 12.72 0.57 7.41
N GLN A 103 12.00 0.14 8.46
CA GLN A 103 12.01 0.85 9.75
C GLN A 103 13.40 0.86 10.40
N ARG A 104 14.19 -0.20 10.25
CA ARG A 104 15.57 -0.24 10.76
C ARG A 104 16.48 0.71 10.01
N VAL A 105 16.39 0.75 8.68
CA VAL A 105 17.16 1.69 7.85
C VAL A 105 16.84 3.13 8.26
N ALA A 106 15.57 3.49 8.37
CA ALA A 106 15.16 4.83 8.81
C ALA A 106 15.73 5.21 10.18
N LYS A 107 15.78 4.27 11.14
CA LYS A 107 16.40 4.50 12.46
C LYS A 107 17.92 4.68 12.37
N ILE A 108 18.58 3.91 11.51
CA ILE A 108 20.04 4.05 11.29
C ILE A 108 20.33 5.40 10.65
N GLU A 109 19.55 5.84 9.67
CA GLU A 109 19.70 7.17 9.06
C GLU A 109 19.54 8.29 10.10
N GLN A 110 18.51 8.20 10.95
CA GLN A 110 18.31 9.17 12.04
C GLN A 110 19.49 9.17 13.03
N ALA A 111 19.96 7.99 13.44
CA ALA A 111 21.10 7.88 14.34
C ALA A 111 22.41 8.36 13.68
N LEU A 112 22.61 8.10 12.40
CA LEU A 112 23.76 8.55 11.64
C LEU A 112 23.74 10.07 11.49
N LEU A 113 22.60 10.66 11.13
CA LEU A 113 22.44 12.11 11.09
C LEU A 113 22.69 12.74 12.45
N ALA A 114 22.13 12.17 13.53
CA ALA A 114 22.38 12.64 14.88
C ALA A 114 23.88 12.60 15.24
N LYS A 115 24.57 11.51 14.93
CA LYS A 115 26.03 11.40 15.14
C LYS A 115 26.83 12.34 14.25
N ALA A 116 26.39 12.60 13.02
CA ALA A 116 27.00 13.57 12.12
C ALA A 116 26.91 14.99 12.69
N PHE A 117 25.73 15.38 13.18
CA PHE A 117 25.52 16.69 13.82
C PHE A 117 26.32 16.85 15.12
N LEU A 118 26.55 15.76 15.86
CA LEU A 118 27.38 15.76 17.06
C LEU A 118 28.89 15.76 16.76
N GLY A 119 29.30 15.66 15.49
CA GLY A 119 30.71 15.61 15.11
C GLY A 119 31.40 14.29 15.46
N GLU A 120 30.66 13.25 15.85
CA GLU A 120 31.22 11.96 16.29
C GLU A 120 31.63 11.03 15.13
N LEU A 121 31.30 11.40 13.88
CA LEU A 121 31.57 10.57 12.70
C LEU A 121 32.91 10.85 12.01
N ALA A 122 33.56 11.97 12.33
CA ALA A 122 34.87 12.33 11.81
C ALA A 122 35.77 12.81 12.96
N PRO A 123 37.08 12.51 12.96
CA PRO A 123 37.98 13.09 13.94
C PRO A 123 37.94 14.63 13.83
N SER A 124 37.73 15.31 14.95
CA SER A 124 37.80 16.78 14.99
C SER A 124 39.12 17.27 14.41
N ASP A 125 39.06 18.11 13.39
CA ASP A 125 40.23 18.80 12.87
C ASP A 125 40.71 19.82 13.93
N PRO A 126 41.97 19.78 14.39
CA PRO A 126 42.51 20.78 15.31
C PRO A 126 42.49 22.22 14.77
N HIS A 127 42.20 22.43 13.49
CA HIS A 127 42.04 23.74 12.85
C HIS A 127 40.58 24.18 12.68
N ASP A 128 39.58 23.40 13.09
CA ASP A 128 38.18 23.82 13.05
C ASP A 128 37.93 24.98 14.03
N GLU A 129 37.26 26.03 13.53
CA GLU A 129 36.83 27.15 14.37
C GLU A 129 35.70 26.71 15.34
N SER A 130 35.67 27.28 16.55
CA SER A 130 34.64 26.92 17.55
C SER A 130 33.22 27.19 17.02
N ALA A 131 32.30 26.28 17.30
CA ALA A 131 30.89 26.36 16.88
C ALA A 131 30.21 27.69 17.27
N GLU A 132 30.62 28.30 18.38
CA GLU A 132 30.13 29.62 18.81
C GLU A 132 30.55 30.76 17.88
N VAL A 133 31.78 30.70 17.35
CA VAL A 133 32.30 31.71 16.41
C VAL A 133 31.53 31.63 15.09
N LEU A 134 31.28 30.41 14.61
CA LEU A 134 30.48 30.17 13.40
C LEU A 134 29.03 30.65 13.58
N LEU A 135 28.42 30.39 14.74
CA LEU A 135 27.05 30.81 15.04
C LEU A 135 26.91 32.33 15.04
N GLN A 136 27.86 33.05 15.64
CA GLN A 136 27.87 34.52 15.63
C GLN A 136 27.98 35.07 14.21
N ARG A 137 28.83 34.46 13.36
CA ARG A 137 28.98 34.86 11.96
C ARG A 137 27.69 34.65 11.17
N ILE A 138 27.02 33.51 11.31
CA ILE A 138 25.74 33.20 10.65
C ILE A 138 24.65 34.21 11.07
N LEU A 139 24.56 34.54 12.36
CA LEU A 139 23.59 35.53 12.87
C LEU A 139 23.87 36.95 12.36
N ALA A 140 25.14 37.36 12.33
CA ALA A 140 25.56 38.64 11.77
C ALA A 140 25.28 38.73 10.26
N GLU A 141 25.40 37.62 9.53
CA GLU A 141 25.18 37.58 8.09
C GLU A 141 23.68 37.52 7.75
N LYS A 142 22.87 36.79 8.53
CA LYS A 142 21.41 36.82 8.43
C LYS A 142 20.84 38.22 8.68
N SER A 143 21.27 38.91 9.73
CA SER A 143 20.76 40.25 10.04
C SER A 143 21.10 41.27 8.93
N LYS A 144 22.28 41.17 8.31
CA LYS A 144 22.66 41.96 7.12
C LYS A 144 21.77 41.66 5.91
N LEU A 145 21.44 40.38 5.65
CA LEU A 145 20.56 39.97 4.55
C LEU A 145 19.11 40.42 4.75
N GLU A 146 18.61 40.41 5.99
CA GLU A 146 17.27 40.91 6.30
C GLU A 146 17.17 42.43 6.18
N ALA A 147 18.20 43.17 6.63
CA ALA A 147 18.29 44.61 6.42
C ALA A 147 18.32 44.98 4.92
N GLY A 148 18.99 44.18 4.09
CA GLY A 148 19.02 44.33 2.62
C GLY A 148 17.68 44.02 1.92
N LYS A 149 16.87 43.11 2.46
CA LYS A 149 15.53 42.80 1.93
C LYS A 149 14.51 43.89 2.27
N GLN A 150 14.62 44.52 3.45
CA GLN A 150 13.75 45.63 3.84
C GLN A 150 14.03 46.91 3.04
N THR A 151 15.29 47.18 2.68
CA THR A 151 15.67 48.31 1.82
C THR A 151 15.18 48.16 0.38
N LYS A 152 15.20 46.94 -0.18
CA LYS A 152 14.65 46.66 -1.53
C LYS A 152 13.11 46.71 -1.59
N LYS A 153 12.40 46.44 -0.49
CA LYS A 153 10.92 46.57 -0.43
C LYS A 153 10.46 48.03 -0.41
N LYS A 154 11.20 48.95 0.24
CA LYS A 154 10.90 50.39 0.25
C LYS A 154 11.16 51.09 -1.10
N GLN A 155 12.08 50.58 -1.93
CA GLN A 155 12.33 51.14 -3.27
C GLN A 155 11.31 50.71 -4.33
N LYS A 156 10.53 49.64 -4.12
CA LYS A 156 9.47 49.20 -5.04
C LYS A 156 8.09 49.81 -4.76
N SER A 157 7.93 50.61 -3.71
CA SER A 157 6.66 51.19 -3.27
C SER A 157 6.60 52.72 -3.46
N SER A 158 7.15 53.23 -4.55
CA SER A 158 6.91 54.61 -5.00
C SER A 158 6.15 54.56 -6.34
N PRO A 159 4.81 54.69 -6.34
CA PRO A 159 4.05 54.88 -7.57
C PRO A 159 4.19 56.33 -8.07
N LYS A 160 4.07 56.48 -9.39
CA LYS A 160 3.89 57.74 -10.13
C LYS A 160 2.80 58.64 -9.56
#